data_AF-M1D6M0-F1
#
_entry.id   AF-M1D6M0-F1
#
_cell.length_a   1.000
_cell.length_b   1.000
_cell.length_c   1.000
_cell.angle_alpha   90.00
_cell.angle_beta   90.00
_cell.angle_gamma   90.00
#
_symmetry.space_group_name_H-M   'P 1'
#
loop_
_entity.id
_entity.type
_entity.pdbx_description
1 polymer ?
#
loop_
_entity_poly.entity_id
_entity_poly.type
_entity_poly.pdbx_seq_one_letter_code
_entity_poly.pdbx_strand_id
1 'polypeptide(L)'
;MCELAESNPNAIFLKVNYEELKSMCNVLHIPVLPFFRFYKGAQGKVCSFSCTNATIKKFKDAVARYGDEGCSFSPAKGLEESELLTLASIGQISKKSSFDSSSIQE
;
A
#
# COMPACT_ATOMS: atom_id res chain seq x y z
N MET A 1 0.01 -17.43 2.64
CA MET A 1 0.49 -16.03 2.83
C MET A 1 1.84 -16.00 3.54
N CYS A 2 2.04 -16.70 4.66
CA CYS A 2 3.35 -16.76 5.34
C CYS A 2 4.48 -17.25 4.43
N GLU A 3 4.28 -18.36 3.72
CA GLU A 3 5.23 -18.88 2.72
C GLU A 3 5.64 -17.83 1.67
N LEU A 4 4.72 -16.94 1.33
CA LEU A 4 4.96 -15.93 0.32
C LEU A 4 5.73 -14.73 0.86
N ALA A 5 5.55 -14.40 2.14
CA ALA A 5 6.38 -13.43 2.82
C ALA A 5 7.82 -13.95 3.00
N GLU A 6 7.96 -15.23 3.37
CA GLU A 6 9.27 -15.90 3.47
C GLU A 6 10.02 -15.91 2.13
N SER A 7 9.29 -16.13 1.02
CA SER A 7 9.89 -16.14 -0.32
C SER A 7 10.23 -14.74 -0.85
N ASN A 8 9.76 -13.67 -0.20
CA ASN A 8 9.96 -12.29 -0.66
C ASN A 8 10.45 -11.40 0.49
N PRO A 9 11.71 -11.56 0.93
CA PRO A 9 12.25 -10.86 2.10
C PRO A 9 12.32 -9.33 1.93
N ASN A 10 12.37 -8.85 0.69
CA ASN A 10 12.39 -7.41 0.38
C ASN A 10 10.99 -6.78 0.40
N ALA A 11 9.92 -7.59 0.45
CA ALA A 11 8.55 -7.10 0.45
C ALA A 11 8.01 -6.94 1.87
N ILE A 12 7.40 -5.79 2.15
CA ILE A 12 6.76 -5.52 3.45
C ILE A 12 5.28 -5.91 3.38
N PHE A 13 4.86 -6.81 4.26
CA PHE A 13 3.47 -7.24 4.36
C PHE A 13 2.79 -6.57 5.55
N LEU A 14 1.92 -5.58 5.26
CA LEU A 14 1.13 -4.90 6.27
C LEU A 14 -0.22 -5.61 6.46
N LYS A 15 -0.48 -6.10 7.67
CA LYS A 15 -1.77 -6.67 8.05
C LYS A 15 -2.65 -5.55 8.59
N VAL A 16 -3.84 -5.41 8.02
CA VAL A 16 -4.85 -4.45 8.47
C VAL A 16 -6.03 -5.24 9.03
N ASN A 17 -6.37 -5.01 10.29
CA ASN A 17 -7.58 -5.59 10.87
C ASN A 17 -8.79 -4.76 10.44
N TYR A 18 -9.67 -5.39 9.64
CA TYR A 18 -10.88 -4.73 9.16
C TYR A 18 -11.84 -4.35 10.29
N GLU A 19 -11.95 -5.16 11.34
CA GLU A 19 -12.90 -4.90 12.42
C GLU A 19 -12.52 -3.69 13.27
N GLU A 20 -11.22 -3.50 13.50
CA GLU A 20 -10.67 -2.37 14.26
C GLU A 20 -10.63 -1.07 13.44
N LEU A 21 -10.37 -1.17 12.13
CA LEU A 21 -10.13 -0.03 11.25
C LEU A 21 -11.22 0.15 10.17
N LYS A 22 -12.48 -0.19 10.49
CA LYS A 22 -13.63 -0.10 9.55
C LYS A 22 -13.72 1.24 8.83
N SER A 23 -13.59 2.35 9.57
CA SER A 23 -13.66 3.70 9.01
C SER A 23 -12.57 3.96 7.96
N MET A 24 -11.35 3.47 8.20
CA MET A 24 -10.26 3.56 7.23
C MET A 24 -10.52 2.66 6.01
N CYS A 25 -10.93 1.41 6.22
CA CYS A 25 -11.21 0.47 5.13
C CYS A 25 -12.34 0.96 4.20
N ASN A 26 -13.34 1.65 4.75
CA ASN A 26 -14.40 2.29 3.98
C ASN A 26 -13.87 3.39 3.06
N VAL A 27 -13.00 4.26 3.57
CA VAL A 27 -12.35 5.33 2.78
C VAL A 27 -11.42 4.75 1.73
N LEU A 28 -10.70 3.67 2.06
CA LEU A 28 -9.87 2.94 1.12
C LEU A 28 -10.69 2.05 0.17
N HIS A 29 -12.01 2.21 0.09
CA HIS A 29 -12.87 1.47 -0.84
C HIS A 29 -12.57 -0.04 -0.85
N ILE A 30 -12.56 -0.68 0.33
CA ILE A 30 -12.33 -2.12 0.49
C ILE A 30 -13.68 -2.82 0.68
N PRO A 31 -14.35 -3.29 -0.39
CA PRO A 31 -15.73 -3.79 -0.31
C PRO A 31 -15.83 -5.25 0.15
N VAL A 32 -14.75 -6.03 0.01
CA VAL A 32 -14.75 -7.48 0.25
C VAL A 32 -13.47 -7.90 0.95
N LEU A 33 -13.51 -9.01 1.68
CA LEU A 33 -12.32 -9.63 2.28
C LEU A 33 -12.14 -11.06 1.74
N PRO A 34 -10.91 -11.54 1.57
CA PRO A 34 -9.64 -10.81 1.73
C PRO A 34 -9.35 -9.85 0.55
N PHE A 35 -8.74 -8.70 0.85
CA PHE A 35 -8.36 -7.68 -0.14
C PHE A 35 -6.89 -7.29 0.00
N PHE A 36 -6.23 -7.06 -1.12
CA PHE A 36 -4.82 -6.74 -1.18
C PHE A 36 -4.60 -5.46 -1.99
N ARG A 37 -3.71 -4.60 -1.49
CA ARG A 37 -3.23 -3.40 -2.16
C ARG A 37 -1.71 -3.45 -2.18
N PHE A 38 -1.14 -3.25 -3.36
CA PHE A 38 0.31 -3.22 -3.56
C PHE A 38 0.74 -1.79 -3.78
N TYR A 39 1.82 -1.43 -3.11
CA TYR A 39 2.44 -0.12 -3.21
C TYR A 39 3.90 -0.28 -3.62
N LYS A 40 4.38 0.59 -4.51
CA LYS A 40 5.78 0.58 -4.97
C LYS A 40 6.33 1.99 -5.03
N GLY A 41 7.22 2.34 -4.11
CA GLY A 41 8.03 3.57 -4.13
C GLY A 41 7.28 4.78 -4.70
N ALA A 42 7.86 5.41 -5.71
CA ALA A 42 7.25 6.58 -6.37
C ALA A 42 5.97 6.32 -7.16
N GLN A 43 5.71 5.07 -7.57
CA GLN A 43 4.51 4.71 -8.31
C GLN A 43 3.27 4.70 -7.39
N GLY A 44 3.47 4.51 -6.09
CA GLY A 44 2.42 4.33 -5.12
C GLY A 44 1.58 3.10 -5.40
N LYS A 45 0.25 3.23 -5.36
CA LYS A 45 -0.66 2.10 -5.51
C LYS A 45 -0.58 1.52 -6.93
N VAL A 46 0.13 0.40 -7.11
CA VAL A 46 0.34 -0.24 -8.42
C VAL A 46 -0.74 -1.26 -8.77
N CYS A 47 -1.34 -1.92 -7.77
CA CYS A 47 -2.51 -2.75 -8.00
C CYS A 47 -3.35 -2.94 -6.74
N SER A 48 -4.64 -3.22 -6.93
CA SER A 48 -5.58 -3.53 -5.86
C SER A 48 -6.56 -4.60 -6.33
N PHE A 49 -6.68 -5.69 -5.58
CA PHE A 49 -7.58 -6.78 -5.94
C PHE A 49 -7.95 -7.62 -4.71
N SER A 50 -9.07 -8.33 -4.81
CA SER A 50 -9.40 -9.43 -3.92
C SER A 50 -8.96 -10.76 -4.53
N CYS A 51 -8.49 -11.68 -3.70
CA CYS A 51 -8.19 -13.04 -4.13
C CYS A 51 -8.36 -14.04 -2.98
N THR A 52 -8.88 -15.22 -3.28
CA THR A 52 -8.96 -16.35 -2.35
C THR A 52 -7.79 -17.31 -2.57
N ASN A 53 -7.71 -18.39 -1.80
CA ASN A 53 -6.68 -19.42 -2.00
C ASN A 53 -6.70 -20.00 -3.44
N ALA A 54 -7.88 -20.12 -4.05
CA ALA A 54 -8.04 -20.59 -5.42
C ALA A 54 -7.46 -19.61 -6.47
N THR A 55 -7.40 -18.32 -6.16
CA THR A 55 -6.92 -17.28 -7.08
C THR A 55 -5.59 -16.67 -6.65
N ILE A 56 -4.85 -17.35 -5.76
CA ILE A 56 -3.55 -16.91 -5.21
C ILE A 56 -2.50 -16.66 -6.31
N LYS A 57 -2.67 -17.26 -7.50
CA LYS A 57 -1.84 -16.99 -8.67
C LYS A 57 -1.80 -15.50 -9.02
N LYS A 58 -2.92 -14.78 -8.94
CA LYS A 58 -2.97 -13.33 -9.19
C LYS A 58 -2.04 -12.56 -8.26
N PHE A 59 -1.97 -12.99 -7.00
CA PHE A 59 -1.08 -12.39 -6.02
C PHE A 59 0.38 -12.68 -6.38
N LYS A 60 0.73 -13.94 -6.68
CA LYS A 60 2.10 -14.32 -7.08
C LYS A 60 2.55 -13.55 -8.32
N ASP A 61 1.68 -13.41 -9.31
CA ASP A 61 1.95 -12.65 -10.54
C ASP A 61 2.17 -11.16 -10.25
N ALA A 62 1.39 -10.58 -9.33
CA ALA A 62 1.58 -9.19 -8.91
C ALA A 62 2.92 -8.98 -8.18
N VAL A 63 3.29 -9.90 -7.28
CA VAL A 63 4.61 -9.86 -6.61
C VAL A 63 5.74 -9.98 -7.62
N ALA A 64 5.66 -10.93 -8.56
CA ALA A 64 6.70 -11.10 -9.59
C ALA A 64 6.84 -9.86 -10.48
N ARG A 65 5.72 -9.20 -10.81
CA ARG A 65 5.71 -7.99 -11.66
C ARG A 65 6.26 -6.76 -10.94
N TYR A 66 5.91 -6.58 -9.66
CA TYR A 66 6.20 -5.34 -8.94
C TYR A 66 7.37 -5.45 -7.95
N GLY A 67 7.78 -6.65 -7.58
CA GLY A 67 8.88 -6.92 -6.65
C GLY A 67 10.28 -6.69 -7.22
N ASP A 68 10.40 -6.39 -8.52
CA ASP A 68 11.69 -6.08 -9.14
C ASP A 68 12.16 -4.65 -8.84
N GLU A 69 13.41 -4.52 -8.40
CA GLU A 69 14.02 -3.34 -7.78
C GLU A 69 14.53 -2.33 -8.84
N GLY A 70 13.61 -1.76 -9.61
CA GLY A 70 13.89 -0.54 -10.33
C GLY A 70 13.95 0.64 -9.35
N CYS A 71 15.14 1.16 -9.08
CA CYS A 71 15.32 2.33 -8.21
C CYS A 71 14.55 3.53 -8.80
N SER A 72 13.48 3.96 -8.12
CA SER A 72 12.80 5.20 -8.46
C SER A 72 13.47 6.35 -7.70
N PHE A 73 14.07 7.30 -8.41
CA PHE A 73 14.66 8.51 -7.82
C PHE A 73 13.62 9.48 -7.21
N SER A 74 12.34 9.22 -7.45
CA SER A 74 11.25 10.06 -6.91
C SER A 74 10.82 9.59 -5.52
N PRO A 75 10.32 10.51 -4.66
CA PRO A 75 9.83 10.17 -3.32
C PRO A 75 8.73 9.11 -3.36
N ALA A 76 8.65 8.29 -2.32
CA ALA A 76 7.61 7.28 -2.23
C ALA A 76 6.22 7.92 -2.20
N LYS A 77 5.37 7.56 -3.16
CA LYS A 77 3.97 7.95 -3.22
C LYS A 77 3.16 6.92 -2.45
N GLY A 78 2.43 7.31 -1.42
CA GLY A 78 1.69 6.39 -0.57
C GLY A 78 0.25 6.15 -1.05
N LEU A 79 -0.68 6.43 -0.14
CA LEU A 79 -2.11 6.55 -0.45
C LEU A 79 -2.38 7.70 -1.43
N GLU A 80 -3.49 7.62 -2.15
CA GLU A 80 -3.89 8.71 -3.05
C GLU A 80 -4.26 9.97 -2.24
N GLU A 81 -4.03 11.16 -2.81
CA GLU A 81 -4.31 12.43 -2.12
C GLU A 81 -5.77 12.55 -1.66
N SER A 82 -6.72 12.02 -2.44
CA SER A 82 -8.14 11.97 -2.08
C SER A 82 -8.42 11.04 -0.88
N GLU A 83 -7.74 9.90 -0.82
CA GLU A 83 -7.80 8.97 0.31
C GLU A 83 -7.20 9.63 1.56
N LEU A 84 -6.03 10.26 1.44
CA LEU A 84 -5.37 10.99 2.54
C LEU A 84 -6.22 12.14 3.07
N LEU A 85 -6.80 12.94 2.18
CA LEU A 85 -7.65 14.06 2.57
C LEU A 85 -8.89 13.58 3.32
N THR A 86 -9.52 12.51 2.84
CA THR A 86 -10.70 11.93 3.47
C THR A 86 -10.35 11.34 4.84
N LEU A 87 -9.28 10.55 4.93
CA LEU A 87 -8.79 9.98 6.20
C LEU A 87 -8.43 11.05 7.22
N ALA A 88 -7.81 12.16 6.79
CA ALA A 88 -7.51 13.29 7.66
C ALA A 88 -8.78 13.98 8.16
N SER A 89 -9.78 14.14 7.28
CA SER A 89 -11.06 14.77 7.62
C SER A 89 -11.84 13.95 8.66
N ILE A 90 -11.71 12.62 8.64
CA ILE A 90 -12.33 11.73 9.63
C ILE A 90 -11.44 11.44 10.85
N GLY A 91 -10.32 12.16 11.00
CA GLY A 91 -9.41 12.05 12.14
C GLY A 91 -8.64 10.73 12.24
N GLN A 92 -8.61 9.92 11.19
CA GLN A 92 -7.90 8.64 11.17
C GLN A 92 -6.38 8.81 10.97
N ILE A 93 -5.98 9.91 10.33
CA ILE A 93 -4.56 10.27 10.17
C ILE A 93 -4.37 11.75 10.50
N SER A 94 -3.25 12.07 11.14
CA SER A 94 -2.81 13.46 11.27
C SER A 94 -2.09 13.85 9.98
N LYS A 95 -2.46 14.97 9.36
CA LYS A 95 -1.65 15.58 8.31
C LYS A 95 -0.35 16.08 8.94
N LYS A 96 0.67 15.22 9.01
CA LYS A 96 2.04 15.72 9.15
C LYS A 96 2.40 16.40 7.85
N SER A 97 2.41 17.74 7.86
CA SER A 97 3.10 18.54 6.85
C SER A 97 4.60 18.24 6.96
N SER A 98 5.06 17.21 6.25
CA SER A 98 6.49 16.93 6.14
C SER A 98 6.80 16.55 4.70
N PHE A 99 6.52 17.49 3.80
CA PHE A 99 7.47 17.76 2.73
C PHE A 99 8.45 18.79 3.28
N ASP A 100 9.52 18.31 3.92
CA ASP A 100 10.74 19.11 4.02
C ASP A 100 11.63 18.69 2.86
N SER A 101 11.39 19.33 1.71
CA SER A 101 12.32 19.33 0.60
C SER A 101 13.34 20.46 0.83
N SER A 102 14.31 20.20 1.71
CA SER A 102 15.54 20.99 1.86
C SER A 102 16.58 20.02 2.46
N SER A 103 17.76 19.74 1.90
CA SER A 103 18.64 20.62 1.14
C SER A 103 19.53 19.83 0.18
N ILE A 104 19.62 20.31 -1.06
CA ILE A 104 20.89 20.36 -1.80
C ILE A 104 21.66 21.55 -1.24
N GLN A 105 22.89 21.33 -0.76
CA GLN A 105 24.03 22.27 -0.61
C GLN A 105 25.08 21.56 0.28
N GLU A 106 26.37 21.45 -0.01
CA GLU A 106 27.28 22.02 -1.02
C GLU A 106 28.17 20.91 -1.62
#